data_AF-A0A915DSJ5-F1
#
_entry.id   AF-A0A915DSJ5-F1
#
_cell.length_a   1.000
_cell.length_b   1.000
_cell.length_c   1.000
_cell.angle_alpha   90.00
_cell.angle_beta   90.00
_cell.angle_gamma   90.00
#
_symmetry.space_group_name_H-M   'P 1'
#
loop_
_entity.id
_entity.type
_entity.pdbx_description
1 polymer ?
#
loop_
_entity_poly.entity_id
_entity_poly.type
_entity_poly.pdbx_seq_one_letter_code
_entity_poly.pdbx_strand_id
1 'polypeptide(L)'
;MVVDLVRLKEKNAIQVETEKAKLRQMGTSERLDLLLAGKTMLFADVRLKCITSLLTLYGHHDLINKLELFTNKFKDRLVSMVMDSDTEVAIKSCQLMTFIYRAFPNLLELKDCVPIRRRVLNTKVFTQANSQYDPQVAHLNVQESRQLLFDLVTFFIEVSQASSPGENPIGRTNPKRGPVASTKDARYLVEERARISEVFIPAPPKLLARFIADQAKISNLTSIPVFFQMEMYPNARLGLHLEEMMLMLDRIVEQHADDEILRNVAKIIQHFATNVAVAQQTEPARLRLVDGVALQLRQGMQRFVEEEEDRLDEEDEASLLASYRKMTALFA
;
A
#
# COMPACT_ATOMS: atom_id res chain seq x y z
N MET A 1 -23.76 -39.65 2.14
CA MET A 1 -22.35 -39.55 1.69
C MET A 1 -22.08 -40.24 0.35
N VAL A 2 -22.11 -41.57 0.21
CA VAL A 2 -21.81 -42.23 -1.09
C VAL A 2 -22.87 -41.92 -2.16
N VAL A 3 -24.16 -41.92 -1.78
CA VAL A 3 -25.28 -41.59 -2.68
C VAL A 3 -25.22 -40.14 -3.18
N ASP A 4 -24.74 -39.21 -2.35
CA ASP A 4 -24.60 -37.78 -2.70
C ASP A 4 -23.45 -37.56 -3.68
N LEU A 5 -22.35 -38.30 -3.52
CA LEU A 5 -21.21 -38.28 -4.45
C LEU A 5 -21.57 -38.84 -5.84
N VAL A 6 -22.40 -39.89 -5.89
CA VAL A 6 -22.90 -40.45 -7.17
C VAL A 6 -23.81 -39.43 -7.88
N ARG A 7 -24.74 -38.81 -7.15
CA ARG A 7 -25.62 -37.76 -7.69
C ARG A 7 -24.85 -36.52 -8.13
N LEU A 8 -23.80 -36.13 -7.41
CA LEU A 8 -22.93 -35.01 -7.78
C LEU A 8 -22.13 -35.33 -9.06
N LYS A 9 -21.67 -36.58 -9.20
CA LYS A 9 -20.97 -37.05 -10.39
C LYS A 9 -21.88 -37.06 -11.62
N GLU A 10 -23.14 -37.50 -11.48
CA GLU A 10 -24.14 -37.44 -12.55
C GLU A 10 -24.49 -36.01 -12.95
N LYS A 11 -24.72 -35.12 -11.98
CA LYS A 11 -24.97 -33.69 -12.26
C LYS A 11 -23.79 -33.03 -12.98
N ASN A 12 -22.56 -33.30 -12.56
CA ASN A 12 -21.36 -32.79 -13.23
C ASN A 12 -21.21 -33.35 -14.64
N ALA A 13 -21.52 -34.63 -14.87
CA ALA A 13 -21.47 -35.24 -16.20
C ALA A 13 -22.48 -34.59 -17.16
N ILE A 14 -23.71 -34.35 -16.69
CA ILE A 14 -24.76 -33.68 -17.48
C ILE A 14 -24.36 -32.23 -17.78
N GLN A 15 -23.78 -31.52 -16.81
CA GLN A 15 -23.32 -30.16 -16.99
C GLN A 15 -22.21 -30.07 -18.05
N VAL A 16 -21.25 -31.00 -18.02
CA VAL A 16 -20.17 -31.08 -19.02
C VAL A 16 -20.71 -31.37 -20.42
N GLU A 17 -21.65 -32.29 -20.57
CA GLU A 17 -22.24 -32.58 -21.89
C GLU A 17 -23.10 -31.42 -22.40
N THR A 18 -23.76 -30.69 -21.52
CA THR A 18 -24.53 -29.49 -21.87
C THR A 18 -23.63 -28.36 -22.36
N GLU A 19 -22.48 -28.11 -21.72
CA GLU A 19 -21.51 -27.12 -22.19
C GLU A 19 -20.81 -27.54 -23.49
N LYS A 20 -20.48 -28.83 -23.66
CA LYS A 20 -19.95 -29.34 -24.93
C LYS A 20 -20.94 -29.17 -26.08
N ALA A 21 -22.24 -29.37 -25.84
CA ALA A 21 -23.28 -29.16 -26.84
C ALA A 21 -23.39 -27.68 -27.23
N LYS A 22 -23.33 -26.75 -26.26
CA LYS A 22 -23.29 -25.30 -26.51
C LYS A 22 -22.07 -24.89 -27.34
N LEU A 23 -20.88 -25.41 -27.01
CA LEU A 23 -19.66 -25.17 -27.79
C LEU A 23 -19.72 -25.68 -29.23
N ARG A 24 -20.56 -26.68 -29.53
CA ARG A 24 -20.79 -27.17 -30.91
C ARG A 24 -21.72 -26.27 -31.73
N GLN A 25 -22.55 -25.45 -31.07
CA GLN A 25 -23.49 -24.54 -31.73
C GLN A 25 -22.89 -23.15 -32.01
N MET A 26 -21.74 -22.82 -31.41
CA MET A 26 -21.06 -21.53 -31.58
C MET A 26 -20.19 -21.47 -32.83
N GLY A 27 -20.06 -20.28 -33.43
CA GLY A 27 -19.15 -20.03 -34.56
C GLY A 27 -17.69 -20.31 -34.20
N THR A 28 -16.87 -20.74 -35.17
CA THR A 28 -15.48 -21.15 -34.95
C THR A 28 -14.60 -20.07 -34.31
N SER A 29 -14.82 -18.79 -34.63
CA SER A 29 -14.11 -17.66 -34.01
C SER A 29 -14.52 -17.47 -32.54
N GLU A 30 -15.82 -17.44 -32.27
CA GLU A 30 -16.37 -17.22 -30.94
C GLU A 30 -16.04 -18.36 -29.97
N ARG A 31 -15.98 -19.59 -30.49
CA ARG A 31 -15.53 -20.77 -29.77
C ARG A 31 -14.03 -20.72 -29.45
N LEU A 32 -13.22 -20.19 -30.36
CA LEU A 32 -11.78 -20.01 -30.14
C LEU A 32 -11.54 -18.96 -29.05
N ASP A 33 -12.27 -17.84 -29.08
CA ASP A 33 -12.20 -16.79 -28.07
C ASP A 33 -12.67 -17.28 -26.70
N LEU A 34 -13.75 -18.07 -26.63
CA LEU A 34 -14.22 -18.67 -25.37
C LEU A 34 -13.24 -19.73 -24.82
N LEU A 35 -12.61 -20.52 -25.69
CA LEU A 35 -11.58 -21.50 -25.29
C LEU A 35 -10.29 -20.82 -24.85
N LEU A 36 -9.90 -19.72 -25.50
CA LEU A 36 -8.76 -18.90 -25.11
C LEU A 36 -9.04 -18.20 -23.78
N ALA A 37 -10.22 -17.59 -23.61
CA ALA A 37 -10.64 -16.96 -22.35
C ALA A 37 -10.75 -17.98 -21.21
N GLY A 38 -11.37 -19.15 -21.46
CA GLY A 38 -11.51 -20.24 -20.50
C GLY A 38 -10.17 -20.86 -20.11
N LYS A 39 -9.25 -21.08 -21.06
CA LYS A 39 -7.86 -21.47 -20.75
C LYS A 39 -7.19 -20.40 -19.89
N THR A 40 -7.27 -19.13 -20.29
CA THR A 40 -6.59 -18.03 -19.60
C THR A 40 -7.11 -17.87 -18.16
N MET A 41 -8.42 -17.99 -17.94
CA MET A 41 -9.07 -18.02 -16.62
C MET A 41 -8.66 -19.25 -15.78
N LEU A 42 -8.75 -20.47 -16.34
CA LEU A 42 -8.31 -21.69 -15.63
C LEU A 42 -6.83 -21.67 -15.26
N PHE A 43 -5.98 -21.11 -16.12
CA PHE A 43 -4.56 -20.94 -15.81
C PHE A 43 -4.33 -19.85 -14.76
N ALA A 44 -5.14 -18.79 -14.70
CA ALA A 44 -5.02 -17.72 -13.71
C ALA A 44 -5.39 -18.22 -12.31
N ASP A 45 -6.49 -18.95 -12.16
CA ASP A 45 -6.91 -19.53 -10.86
C ASP A 45 -5.87 -20.48 -10.27
N VAL A 46 -5.23 -21.29 -11.12
CA VAL A 46 -4.16 -22.19 -10.68
C VAL A 46 -2.94 -21.39 -10.22
N ARG A 47 -2.55 -20.37 -10.99
CA ARG A 47 -1.44 -19.47 -10.60
C ARG A 47 -1.74 -18.74 -9.29
N LEU A 48 -2.96 -18.25 -9.12
CA LEU A 48 -3.42 -17.57 -7.92
C LEU A 48 -3.34 -18.49 -6.71
N LYS A 49 -3.86 -19.71 -6.81
CA LYS A 49 -3.78 -20.72 -5.72
C LYS A 49 -2.35 -21.07 -5.36
N CYS A 50 -1.47 -21.23 -6.34
CA CYS A 50 -0.05 -21.48 -6.12
C CYS A 50 0.61 -20.34 -5.33
N ILE A 51 0.40 -19.10 -5.75
CA ILE A 51 0.99 -17.94 -5.06
C ILE A 51 0.40 -17.76 -3.67
N THR A 52 -0.91 -17.89 -3.50
CA THR A 52 -1.54 -17.80 -2.18
C THR A 52 -1.02 -18.87 -1.23
N SER A 53 -0.79 -20.08 -1.71
CA SER A 53 -0.20 -21.17 -0.91
C SER A 53 1.27 -20.90 -0.58
N LEU A 54 2.03 -20.28 -1.48
CA LEU A 54 3.39 -19.85 -1.16
C LEU A 54 3.36 -18.73 -0.11
N LEU A 55 2.46 -17.76 -0.25
CA LEU A 55 2.34 -16.64 0.69
C LEU A 55 2.14 -17.13 2.14
N THR A 56 1.29 -18.13 2.35
CA THR A 56 1.09 -18.73 3.67
C THR A 56 2.35 -19.42 4.18
N LEU A 57 3.09 -20.13 3.32
CA LEU A 57 4.35 -20.79 3.69
C LEU A 57 5.43 -19.79 4.12
N TYR A 58 5.56 -18.65 3.45
CA TYR A 58 6.51 -17.60 3.85
C TYR A 58 6.06 -16.81 5.10
N GLY A 59 4.78 -16.88 5.47
CA GLY A 59 4.27 -16.32 6.73
C GLY A 59 4.68 -17.12 7.97
N HIS A 60 5.11 -18.38 7.82
CA HIS A 60 5.54 -19.23 8.93
C HIS A 60 7.06 -19.18 9.12
N HIS A 61 7.51 -18.49 10.18
CA HIS A 61 8.94 -18.30 10.48
C HIS A 61 9.76 -19.61 10.55
N ASP A 62 9.16 -20.72 10.99
CA ASP A 62 9.84 -22.02 11.11
C ASP A 62 10.18 -22.66 9.74
N LEU A 63 9.44 -22.29 8.69
CA LEU A 63 9.58 -22.87 7.36
C LEU A 63 10.46 -22.02 6.45
N ILE A 64 10.68 -20.74 6.79
CA ILE A 64 11.42 -19.78 5.97
C ILE A 64 12.79 -20.37 5.58
N ASN A 65 13.62 -20.80 6.53
CA ASN A 65 14.97 -21.30 6.24
C ASN A 65 15.02 -22.51 5.27
N LYS A 66 13.93 -23.27 5.14
CA LYS A 66 13.86 -24.42 4.21
C LYS A 66 13.43 -24.02 2.80
N LEU A 67 12.91 -22.80 2.62
CA LEU A 67 12.42 -22.30 1.34
C LEU A 67 13.52 -21.69 0.48
N GLU A 68 14.71 -21.39 1.00
CA GLU A 68 15.77 -20.65 0.28
C GLU A 68 16.12 -21.29 -1.08
N LEU A 69 16.32 -22.61 -1.12
CA LEU A 69 16.63 -23.34 -2.36
C LEU A 69 15.46 -23.31 -3.35
N PHE A 70 14.22 -23.39 -2.84
CA PHE A 70 13.03 -23.26 -3.67
C PHE A 70 12.95 -21.86 -4.27
N THR A 71 13.12 -20.83 -3.45
CA THR A 71 13.06 -19.44 -3.88
C THR A 71 14.10 -19.15 -4.94
N ASN A 72 15.34 -19.63 -4.75
CA ASN A 72 16.42 -19.43 -5.71
C ASN A 72 16.11 -20.09 -7.06
N LYS A 73 15.56 -21.31 -7.04
CA LYS A 73 15.19 -22.05 -8.27
C LYS A 73 14.04 -21.41 -9.05
N PHE A 74 13.06 -20.82 -8.36
CA PHE A 74 11.83 -20.30 -8.97
C PHE A 74 11.77 -18.77 -9.06
N LYS A 75 12.86 -18.07 -8.71
CA LYS A 75 12.95 -16.61 -8.65
C LYS A 75 12.43 -15.93 -9.92
N ASP A 76 12.97 -16.28 -11.09
CA ASP A 76 12.60 -15.66 -12.36
C ASP A 76 11.12 -15.85 -12.69
N ARG A 77 10.56 -16.99 -12.31
CA ARG A 77 9.13 -17.25 -12.50
C ARG A 77 8.29 -16.36 -11.60
N LEU A 78 8.65 -16.22 -10.32
CA LEU A 78 7.95 -15.35 -9.38
C LEU A 78 8.01 -13.88 -9.81
N VAL A 79 9.17 -13.41 -10.27
CA VAL A 79 9.34 -12.06 -10.82
C VAL A 79 8.49 -11.86 -12.08
N SER A 80 8.37 -12.87 -12.95
CA SER A 80 7.49 -12.76 -14.13
C SER A 80 6.00 -12.66 -13.75
N MET A 81 5.60 -13.29 -12.64
CA MET A 81 4.21 -13.29 -12.16
C MET A 81 3.78 -11.96 -11.56
N VAL A 82 4.71 -11.08 -11.19
CA VAL A 82 4.41 -9.67 -10.82
C VAL A 82 3.76 -8.91 -11.98
N MET A 83 4.07 -9.29 -13.22
CA MET A 83 3.54 -8.67 -14.44
C MET A 83 2.47 -9.54 -15.10
N ASP A 84 1.81 -10.41 -14.33
CA ASP A 84 0.75 -11.26 -14.85
C ASP A 84 -0.40 -10.44 -15.46
N SER A 85 -1.02 -10.98 -16.50
CA SER A 85 -2.22 -10.40 -17.12
C SER A 85 -3.38 -10.35 -16.13
N ASP A 86 -3.44 -11.34 -15.24
CA ASP A 86 -4.38 -11.35 -14.15
C ASP A 86 -3.89 -10.45 -13.01
N THR A 87 -4.74 -9.51 -12.62
CA THR A 87 -4.36 -8.48 -11.64
C THR A 87 -4.22 -9.06 -10.24
N GLU A 88 -5.02 -10.07 -9.87
CA GLU A 88 -4.99 -10.69 -8.56
C GLU A 88 -3.74 -11.56 -8.39
N VAL A 89 -3.38 -12.33 -9.42
CA VAL A 89 -2.11 -13.09 -9.46
C VAL A 89 -0.92 -12.16 -9.33
N ALA A 90 -0.90 -11.07 -10.09
CA ALA A 90 0.15 -10.05 -10.02
C ALA A 90 0.27 -9.46 -8.61
N ILE A 91 -0.86 -9.13 -7.99
CA ILE A 91 -0.92 -8.57 -6.63
C ILE A 91 -0.30 -9.52 -5.62
N LYS A 92 -0.78 -10.76 -5.56
CA LYS A 92 -0.29 -11.75 -4.59
C LYS A 92 1.18 -12.06 -4.83
N SER A 93 1.64 -12.00 -6.08
CA SER A 93 3.05 -12.20 -6.42
C SER A 93 3.92 -11.07 -5.88
N CYS A 94 3.46 -9.81 -5.95
CA CYS A 94 4.17 -8.69 -5.32
C CYS A 94 4.28 -8.87 -3.80
N GLN A 95 3.18 -9.22 -3.13
CA GLN A 95 3.19 -9.48 -1.69
C GLN A 95 4.18 -10.59 -1.32
N LEU A 96 4.18 -11.67 -2.10
CA LEU A 96 5.13 -12.78 -1.95
C LEU A 96 6.58 -12.32 -2.10
N MET A 97 6.88 -11.43 -3.06
CA MET A 97 8.21 -10.86 -3.23
C MET A 97 8.63 -10.02 -2.02
N THR A 98 7.71 -9.30 -1.40
CA THR A 98 7.97 -8.57 -0.14
C THR A 98 8.37 -9.50 1.00
N PHE A 99 7.62 -10.59 1.20
CA PHE A 99 7.96 -11.59 2.21
C PHE A 99 9.30 -12.26 1.93
N ILE A 100 9.56 -12.62 0.67
CA ILE A 100 10.83 -13.21 0.25
C ILE A 100 12.01 -12.28 0.50
N TYR A 101 11.85 -10.98 0.26
CA TYR A 101 12.92 -10.01 0.51
C TYR A 101 13.28 -9.88 1.99
N ARG A 102 12.26 -9.81 2.84
CA ARG A 102 12.45 -9.75 4.30
C ARG A 102 13.09 -11.03 4.84
N ALA A 103 12.69 -12.18 4.29
CA ALA A 103 13.25 -13.48 4.64
C ALA A 103 14.67 -13.71 4.11
N PHE A 104 14.93 -13.32 2.87
CA PHE A 104 16.16 -13.61 2.12
C PHE A 104 16.67 -12.36 1.38
N PRO A 105 17.22 -11.38 2.10
CA PRO A 105 17.59 -10.08 1.53
C PRO A 105 18.71 -10.16 0.49
N ASN A 106 19.49 -11.25 0.48
CA ASN A 106 20.59 -11.46 -0.47
C ASN A 106 20.16 -12.16 -1.78
N LEU A 107 18.91 -12.59 -1.88
CA LEU A 107 18.45 -13.44 -2.98
C LEU A 107 17.84 -12.66 -4.15
N LEU A 108 17.13 -11.57 -3.85
CA LEU A 108 16.57 -10.68 -4.85
C LEU A 108 17.60 -9.63 -5.24
N GLU A 109 17.89 -9.55 -6.53
CA GLU A 109 18.76 -8.51 -7.07
C GLU A 109 17.92 -7.31 -7.50
N LEU A 110 18.58 -6.18 -7.67
CA LEU A 110 17.97 -4.94 -8.17
C LEU A 110 17.20 -5.08 -9.49
N LYS A 111 17.68 -5.94 -10.40
CA LYS A 111 17.02 -6.24 -11.68
C LYS A 111 15.64 -6.89 -11.49
N ASP A 112 15.47 -7.64 -10.41
CA ASP A 112 14.23 -8.35 -10.06
C ASP A 112 13.15 -7.37 -9.57
N CYS A 113 13.56 -6.14 -9.19
CA CYS A 113 12.68 -5.08 -8.69
C CYS A 113 12.09 -4.20 -9.80
N VAL A 114 12.64 -4.23 -11.03
CA VAL A 114 12.18 -3.40 -12.16
C VAL A 114 10.74 -3.74 -12.60
N PRO A 115 10.33 -5.01 -12.73
CA PRO A 115 8.95 -5.36 -13.05
C PRO A 115 7.97 -4.91 -11.96
N ILE A 116 8.41 -5.00 -10.70
CA ILE A 116 7.65 -4.55 -9.53
C ILE A 116 7.39 -3.04 -9.63
N ARG A 117 8.41 -2.23 -9.95
CA ARG A 117 8.26 -0.79 -10.23
C ARG A 117 7.23 -0.50 -11.32
N ARG A 118 7.37 -1.16 -12.48
CA ARG A 118 6.45 -0.95 -13.61
C ARG A 118 5.01 -1.25 -13.19
N ARG A 119 4.82 -2.23 -12.32
CA ARG A 119 3.50 -2.56 -11.79
C ARG A 119 2.94 -1.48 -10.88
N VAL A 120 3.74 -0.93 -9.94
CA VAL A 120 3.29 0.17 -9.05
C VAL A 120 2.79 1.36 -9.87
N LEU A 121 3.56 1.76 -10.88
CA LEU A 121 3.26 2.91 -11.75
C LEU A 121 2.01 2.70 -12.62
N ASN A 122 1.76 1.45 -13.04
CA ASN A 122 0.62 1.10 -13.89
C ASN A 122 -0.63 0.68 -13.10
N THR A 123 -0.61 0.77 -11.76
CA THR A 123 -1.84 0.54 -10.99
C THR A 123 -2.90 1.56 -11.43
N LYS A 124 -4.12 1.07 -11.69
CA LYS A 124 -5.23 1.91 -12.19
C LYS A 124 -5.49 3.12 -11.29
N VAL A 125 -5.25 2.97 -9.99
CA VAL A 125 -5.34 4.05 -9.00
C VAL A 125 -4.41 5.22 -9.34
N PHE A 126 -3.18 4.95 -9.77
CA PHE A 126 -2.18 5.98 -10.08
C PHE A 126 -2.36 6.60 -11.45
N THR A 127 -2.64 5.79 -12.48
CA THR A 127 -2.91 6.33 -13.82
C THR A 127 -4.14 7.24 -13.82
N GLN A 128 -5.14 6.93 -13.00
CA GLN A 128 -6.35 7.75 -12.86
C GLN A 128 -6.19 8.94 -11.90
N ALA A 129 -5.35 8.86 -10.85
CA ALA A 129 -5.05 10.00 -9.98
C ALA A 129 -4.19 11.08 -10.69
N ASN A 130 -3.36 10.66 -11.65
CA ASN A 130 -2.57 11.56 -12.49
C ASN A 130 -3.32 12.04 -13.74
N SER A 131 -4.38 11.33 -14.17
CA SER A 131 -5.27 11.82 -15.23
C SER A 131 -6.31 12.76 -14.63
N GLN A 132 -6.21 14.04 -14.94
CA GLN A 132 -7.27 15.00 -14.70
C GLN A 132 -8.53 14.51 -15.45
N TYR A 133 -9.64 14.25 -14.73
CA TYR A 133 -10.96 13.76 -15.20
C TYR A 133 -11.16 12.23 -15.33
N ASP A 134 -11.91 11.65 -14.38
CA ASP A 134 -13.09 10.82 -14.69
C ASP A 134 -14.06 10.75 -13.48
N PRO A 135 -15.31 11.25 -13.59
CA PRO A 135 -16.32 11.19 -12.53
C PRO A 135 -16.95 9.80 -12.31
N GLN A 136 -16.75 8.83 -13.22
CA GLN A 136 -17.41 7.51 -13.12
C GLN A 136 -16.52 6.44 -12.49
N VAL A 137 -16.22 6.57 -11.19
CA VAL A 137 -15.44 5.54 -10.48
C VAL A 137 -16.02 5.27 -9.09
N ALA A 138 -17.19 4.64 -9.06
CA ALA A 138 -17.85 4.18 -7.83
C ALA A 138 -17.52 2.72 -7.46
N HIS A 139 -16.86 1.95 -8.35
CA HIS A 139 -16.69 0.50 -8.19
C HIS A 139 -15.25 0.00 -8.39
N LEU A 140 -14.26 0.72 -7.86
CA LEU A 140 -12.96 0.10 -7.62
C LEU A 140 -13.00 -0.63 -6.28
N ASN A 141 -12.54 -1.88 -6.23
CA ASN A 141 -12.14 -2.50 -4.97
C ASN A 141 -10.85 -1.82 -4.48
N VAL A 142 -11.00 -0.58 -3.98
CA VAL A 142 -9.91 0.32 -3.61
C VAL A 142 -9.03 -0.34 -2.56
N GLN A 143 -9.58 -1.20 -1.70
CA GLN A 143 -8.88 -1.83 -0.59
C GLN A 143 -7.80 -2.84 -1.03
N GLU A 144 -8.02 -3.64 -2.07
CA GLU A 144 -7.01 -4.57 -2.61
C GLU A 144 -5.92 -3.84 -3.39
N SER A 145 -6.30 -2.85 -4.20
CA SER A 145 -5.33 -1.99 -4.91
C SER A 145 -4.46 -1.17 -3.96
N ARG A 146 -4.97 -0.90 -2.76
CA ARG A 146 -4.38 -0.10 -1.68
C ARG A 146 -3.37 -0.85 -0.83
N GLN A 147 -3.69 -2.05 -0.36
CA GLN A 147 -2.71 -2.90 0.33
C GLN A 147 -1.58 -3.23 -0.64
N LEU A 148 -1.90 -3.50 -1.91
CA LEU A 148 -0.91 -3.69 -2.95
C LEU A 148 0.01 -2.47 -3.09
N LEU A 149 -0.53 -1.27 -3.23
CA LEU A 149 0.28 -0.06 -3.40
C LEU A 149 1.16 0.20 -2.18
N PHE A 150 0.60 0.03 -0.99
CA PHE A 150 1.36 0.12 0.26
C PHE A 150 2.47 -0.93 0.31
N ASP A 151 2.16 -2.20 0.07
CA ASP A 151 3.13 -3.31 0.08
C ASP A 151 4.22 -3.12 -0.98
N LEU A 152 3.87 -2.56 -2.15
CA LEU A 152 4.77 -2.28 -3.26
C LEU A 152 5.72 -1.10 -2.97
N VAL A 153 5.18 0.00 -2.44
CA VAL A 153 5.97 1.17 -2.04
C VAL A 153 6.85 0.82 -0.84
N THR A 154 6.30 0.10 0.14
CA THR A 154 7.03 -0.41 1.32
C THR A 154 8.14 -1.35 0.89
N PHE A 155 7.85 -2.36 0.06
CA PHE A 155 8.87 -3.27 -0.48
C PHE A 155 10.00 -2.51 -1.15
N PHE A 156 9.65 -1.58 -2.05
CA PHE A 156 10.65 -0.84 -2.79
C PHE A 156 11.55 -0.02 -1.86
N ILE A 157 10.99 0.58 -0.81
CA ILE A 157 11.75 1.41 0.11
C ILE A 157 12.54 0.59 1.11
N GLU A 158 12.02 -0.52 1.58
CA GLU A 158 12.77 -1.50 2.36
C GLU A 158 13.98 -2.00 1.56
N VAL A 159 13.80 -2.25 0.26
CA VAL A 159 14.91 -2.61 -0.65
C VAL A 159 15.93 -1.46 -0.76
N SER A 160 15.48 -0.22 -0.92
CA SER A 160 16.35 0.95 -1.00
C SER A 160 17.11 1.23 0.32
N GLN A 161 16.46 1.09 1.48
CA GLN A 161 17.03 1.35 2.79
C GLN A 161 18.02 0.26 3.23
N ALA A 162 17.66 -1.01 3.03
CA ALA A 162 18.51 -2.15 3.42
C ALA A 162 19.82 -2.24 2.60
N SER A 163 19.93 -1.46 1.52
CA SER A 163 21.11 -1.31 0.68
C SER A 163 21.95 -0.07 1.01
N SER A 164 21.50 0.78 1.95
CA SER A 164 22.26 1.89 2.51
C SER A 164 23.14 1.40 3.68
N PRO A 165 24.40 1.86 3.81
CA PRO A 165 25.25 1.49 4.93
C PRO A 165 24.77 2.20 6.21
N GLY A 166 23.96 1.53 7.03
CA GLY A 166 23.59 2.06 8.36
C GLY A 166 22.38 1.42 9.04
N GLU A 167 21.41 0.91 8.30
CA GLU A 167 20.19 0.32 8.88
C GLU A 167 20.06 -1.14 8.49
N ASN A 168 20.45 -2.01 9.41
CA ASN A 168 20.11 -3.42 9.34
C ASN A 168 18.70 -3.61 9.93
N PRO A 169 17.72 -4.14 9.19
CA PRO A 169 16.44 -4.53 9.78
C PRO A 169 16.67 -5.59 10.87
N ILE A 170 15.76 -5.61 11.84
CA ILE A 170 15.74 -6.57 12.96
C ILE A 170 15.85 -8.00 12.38
N GLY A 171 16.98 -8.67 12.63
CA GLY A 171 17.23 -10.06 12.18
C GLY A 171 18.53 -10.30 11.40
N ARG A 172 19.30 -9.26 11.01
CA ARG A 172 20.64 -9.42 10.39
C ARG A 172 21.74 -9.83 11.38
N THR A 173 21.57 -10.91 12.15
CA THR A 173 22.62 -11.49 12.98
C THR A 173 23.17 -12.76 12.34
N ASN A 174 23.84 -12.65 11.19
CA ASN A 174 24.68 -13.75 10.69
C ASN A 174 26.02 -13.20 10.17
N PRO A 175 27.12 -13.35 10.94
CA PRO A 175 28.43 -12.75 10.62
C PRO A 175 29.25 -13.55 9.59
N LYS A 176 28.64 -14.51 8.88
CA LYS A 176 29.35 -15.38 7.93
C LYS A 176 28.76 -15.23 6.53
N ARG A 177 29.51 -14.53 5.68
CA ARG A 177 29.33 -14.22 4.25
C ARG A 177 28.60 -12.90 3.99
N GLY A 178 29.39 -11.89 3.62
CA GLY A 178 28.89 -10.67 2.97
C GLY A 178 28.19 -10.97 1.63
N PRO A 179 27.48 -9.98 1.08
CA PRO A 179 28.19 -8.94 0.36
C PRO A 179 27.74 -7.52 0.75
N VAL A 180 28.72 -6.61 0.76
CA VAL A 180 28.51 -5.18 0.58
C VAL A 180 27.81 -5.02 -0.77
N ALA A 181 26.58 -4.50 -0.79
CA ALA A 181 25.97 -4.05 -2.04
C ALA A 181 26.98 -3.13 -2.75
N SER A 182 27.26 -3.37 -4.03
CA SER A 182 28.19 -2.52 -4.78
C SER A 182 27.73 -1.07 -4.65
N THR A 183 28.66 -0.12 -4.49
CA THR A 183 28.34 1.31 -4.39
C THR A 183 27.50 1.81 -5.59
N LYS A 184 27.57 1.10 -6.72
CA LYS A 184 26.75 1.33 -7.93
C LYS A 184 25.29 0.91 -7.75
N ASP A 185 25.04 -0.19 -7.05
CA ASP A 185 23.70 -0.72 -6.75
C ASP A 185 22.99 0.16 -5.72
N ALA A 186 23.73 0.64 -4.70
CA ALA A 186 23.19 1.57 -3.71
C ALA A 186 22.77 2.91 -4.33
N ARG A 187 23.59 3.48 -5.23
CA ARG A 187 23.25 4.73 -5.94
C ARG A 187 22.03 4.56 -6.84
N TYR A 188 21.94 3.44 -7.58
CA TYR A 188 20.77 3.15 -8.38
C TYR A 188 19.50 3.11 -7.54
N LEU A 189 19.53 2.47 -6.36
CA LEU A 189 18.35 2.37 -5.48
C LEU A 189 17.88 3.71 -4.93
N VAL A 190 18.81 4.61 -4.65
CA VAL A 190 18.50 5.98 -4.22
C VAL A 190 17.86 6.76 -5.37
N GLU A 191 18.44 6.70 -6.57
CA GLU A 191 17.87 7.32 -7.78
C GLU A 191 16.49 6.76 -8.12
N GLU A 192 16.29 5.47 -7.91
CA GLU A 192 15.03 4.81 -8.20
C GLU A 192 13.95 5.17 -7.16
N ARG A 193 14.32 5.32 -5.88
CA ARG A 193 13.43 5.88 -4.85
C ARG A 193 13.07 7.34 -5.14
N ALA A 194 13.99 8.11 -5.73
CA ALA A 194 13.71 9.47 -6.18
C ALA A 194 12.68 9.47 -7.32
N ARG A 195 12.85 8.60 -8.33
CA ARG A 195 11.89 8.46 -9.45
C ARG A 195 10.49 8.05 -8.98
N ILE A 196 10.38 7.13 -8.03
CA ILE A 196 9.07 6.75 -7.47
C ILE A 196 8.47 7.93 -6.71
N SER A 197 9.24 8.60 -5.86
CA SER A 197 8.77 9.78 -5.12
C SER A 197 8.28 10.86 -6.08
N GLU A 198 9.03 11.15 -7.15
CA GLU A 198 8.66 12.15 -8.16
C GLU A 198 7.28 11.90 -8.78
N VAL A 199 6.97 10.65 -9.11
CA VAL A 199 5.69 10.28 -9.74
C VAL A 199 4.56 10.18 -8.71
N PHE A 200 4.87 9.82 -7.46
CA PHE A 200 3.88 9.51 -6.43
C PHE A 200 3.45 10.70 -5.60
N ILE A 201 4.35 11.67 -5.34
CA ILE A 201 4.08 12.86 -4.53
C ILE A 201 2.75 13.57 -4.91
N PRO A 202 2.38 13.73 -6.20
CA PRO A 202 1.13 14.42 -6.57
C PRO A 202 -0.18 13.68 -6.22
N ALA A 203 -0.14 12.37 -5.94
CA ALA A 203 -1.35 11.56 -5.83
C ALA A 203 -1.99 11.53 -4.42
N PRO A 204 -1.24 11.36 -3.30
CA PRO A 204 -1.83 11.29 -1.96
C PRO A 204 -2.73 12.48 -1.60
N PRO A 205 -2.35 13.76 -1.82
CA PRO A 205 -3.22 14.88 -1.45
C PRO A 205 -4.60 14.80 -2.12
N LYS A 206 -4.64 14.45 -3.42
CA LYS A 206 -5.88 14.33 -4.20
C LYS A 206 -6.75 13.16 -3.72
N LEU A 207 -6.12 12.01 -3.44
CA LEU A 207 -6.84 10.83 -2.97
C LEU A 207 -7.39 11.04 -1.55
N LEU A 208 -6.61 11.68 -0.67
CA LEU A 208 -7.07 12.04 0.67
C LEU A 208 -8.27 12.98 0.60
N ALA A 209 -8.25 13.98 -0.28
CA ALA A 209 -9.39 14.89 -0.48
C ALA A 209 -10.66 14.14 -0.91
N ARG A 210 -10.53 13.17 -1.82
CA ARG A 210 -11.65 12.39 -2.35
C ARG A 210 -12.25 11.42 -1.33
N PHE A 211 -11.42 10.86 -0.46
CA PHE A 211 -11.82 9.81 0.48
C PHE A 211 -11.89 10.28 1.94
N ILE A 212 -11.93 11.60 2.17
CA ILE A 212 -11.87 12.17 3.53
C ILE A 212 -12.96 11.66 4.46
N ALA A 213 -14.13 11.29 3.96
CA ALA A 213 -15.21 10.73 4.78
C ALA A 213 -15.03 9.24 5.13
N ASP A 214 -14.06 8.55 4.53
CA ASP A 214 -13.83 7.12 4.71
C ASP A 214 -12.59 6.90 5.59
N GLN A 215 -12.83 6.76 6.91
CA GLN A 215 -11.79 6.56 7.93
C GLN A 215 -10.85 5.41 7.55
N ALA A 216 -11.43 4.28 7.12
CA ALA A 216 -10.66 3.12 6.72
C ALA A 216 -9.68 3.52 5.63
N LYS A 217 -10.10 4.22 4.56
CA LYS A 217 -9.27 4.71 3.44
C LYS A 217 -8.24 5.77 3.83
N ILE A 218 -8.58 6.69 4.73
CA ILE A 218 -7.65 7.73 5.20
C ILE A 218 -6.48 7.14 6.00
N SER A 219 -6.71 6.13 6.84
CA SER A 219 -5.64 5.48 7.61
C SER A 219 -4.48 5.01 6.71
N ASN A 220 -4.70 4.13 5.74
CA ASN A 220 -3.61 3.69 4.87
C ASN A 220 -3.14 4.77 3.87
N LEU A 221 -3.95 5.76 3.44
CA LEU A 221 -3.44 6.81 2.56
C LEU A 221 -2.45 7.73 3.30
N THR A 222 -2.70 8.00 4.59
CA THR A 222 -1.79 8.75 5.46
C THR A 222 -0.54 7.95 5.85
N SER A 223 -0.50 6.63 5.62
CA SER A 223 0.72 5.84 5.82
C SER A 223 1.75 5.96 4.68
N ILE A 224 1.37 6.52 3.53
CA ILE A 224 2.22 6.57 2.33
C ILE A 224 3.28 7.69 2.37
N PRO A 225 3.01 8.93 2.79
CA PRO A 225 3.96 10.04 2.56
C PRO A 225 5.32 9.92 3.27
N VAL A 226 5.43 9.14 4.35
CA VAL A 226 6.70 8.87 5.07
C VAL A 226 7.75 8.16 4.22
N PHE A 227 7.32 7.60 3.09
CA PHE A 227 8.15 6.84 2.18
C PHE A 227 8.89 7.70 1.15
N PHE A 228 8.40 8.91 0.89
CA PHE A 228 8.97 9.80 -0.13
C PHE A 228 10.33 10.38 0.30
N GLN A 229 11.16 10.71 -0.69
CA GLN A 229 12.39 11.46 -0.48
C GLN A 229 12.09 12.96 -0.33
N MET A 230 12.53 13.54 0.78
CA MET A 230 12.25 14.94 1.09
C MET A 230 13.04 15.89 0.18
N GLU A 231 14.17 15.43 -0.36
CA GLU A 231 15.01 16.13 -1.33
C GLU A 231 14.27 16.47 -2.64
N MET A 232 13.11 15.83 -2.89
CA MET A 232 12.28 16.09 -4.06
C MET A 232 11.46 17.37 -3.95
N TYR A 233 11.08 17.78 -2.73
CA TYR A 233 10.15 18.89 -2.50
C TYR A 233 10.72 20.30 -2.74
N PRO A 234 12.03 20.58 -2.55
CA PRO A 234 12.63 21.86 -2.95
C PRO A 234 12.51 22.19 -4.46
N ASN A 235 12.12 21.22 -5.29
CA ASN A 235 11.74 21.48 -6.68
C ASN A 235 10.39 22.21 -6.73
N ALA A 236 10.34 23.39 -7.34
CA ALA A 236 9.13 24.22 -7.44
C ALA A 236 7.89 23.46 -7.95
N ARG A 237 8.06 22.49 -8.87
CA ARG A 237 6.94 21.67 -9.40
C ARG A 237 6.35 20.72 -8.36
N LEU A 238 7.16 20.22 -7.42
CA LEU A 238 6.72 19.28 -6.39
C LEU A 238 6.42 19.98 -5.06
N GLY A 239 6.99 21.15 -4.81
CA GLY A 239 6.73 21.96 -3.62
C GLY A 239 5.25 22.36 -3.48
N LEU A 240 4.55 22.63 -4.58
CA LEU A 240 3.10 22.87 -4.55
C LEU A 240 2.28 21.67 -4.02
N HIS A 241 2.73 20.43 -4.25
CA HIS A 241 2.09 19.25 -3.67
C HIS A 241 2.39 19.07 -2.18
N LEU A 242 3.47 19.67 -1.67
CA LEU A 242 3.74 19.73 -0.24
C LEU A 242 2.69 20.59 0.47
N GLU A 243 2.35 21.74 -0.10
CA GLU A 243 1.32 22.64 0.42
C GLU A 243 -0.06 21.98 0.38
N GLU A 244 -0.42 21.34 -0.74
CA GLU A 244 -1.65 20.53 -0.84
C GLU A 244 -1.69 19.42 0.21
N MET A 245 -0.57 18.75 0.46
CA MET A 245 -0.46 17.73 1.49
C MET A 245 -0.69 18.31 2.89
N MET A 246 -0.06 19.43 3.23
CA MET A 246 -0.24 20.08 4.54
C MET A 246 -1.68 20.53 4.77
N LEU A 247 -2.34 21.09 3.75
CA LEU A 247 -3.76 21.43 3.81
C LEU A 247 -4.63 20.19 4.04
N MET A 248 -4.29 19.06 3.43
CA MET A 248 -5.01 17.82 3.66
C MET A 248 -4.80 17.25 5.06
N LEU A 249 -3.60 17.35 5.62
CA LEU A 249 -3.34 16.94 7.00
C LEU A 249 -4.19 17.74 8.00
N ASP A 250 -4.29 19.05 7.79
CA ASP A 250 -5.13 19.94 8.61
C ASP A 250 -6.59 19.46 8.60
N ARG A 251 -7.18 19.28 7.40
CA ARG A 251 -8.55 18.77 7.24
C ARG A 251 -8.77 17.38 7.83
N ILE A 252 -7.76 16.50 7.75
CA ILE A 252 -7.85 15.16 8.34
C ILE A 252 -7.89 15.24 9.86
N VAL A 253 -7.03 16.07 10.47
CA VAL A 253 -7.02 16.28 11.92
C VAL A 253 -8.31 16.96 12.37
N GLU A 254 -8.92 17.83 11.57
CA GLU A 254 -10.24 18.39 11.87
C GLU A 254 -11.32 17.29 11.92
N GLN A 255 -11.39 16.43 10.90
CA GLN A 255 -12.50 15.49 10.70
C GLN A 255 -12.33 14.13 11.40
N HIS A 256 -11.10 13.74 11.79
CA HIS A 256 -10.81 12.41 12.33
C HIS A 256 -10.14 12.48 13.69
N ALA A 257 -10.53 11.58 14.59
CA ALA A 257 -9.93 11.40 15.92
C ALA A 257 -9.52 9.93 16.19
N ASP A 258 -9.29 9.18 15.10
CA ASP A 258 -8.82 7.79 15.15
C ASP A 258 -7.31 7.73 15.45
N ASP A 259 -6.91 6.88 16.38
CA ASP A 259 -5.54 6.79 16.87
C ASP A 259 -4.53 6.35 15.80
N GLU A 260 -4.92 5.54 14.82
CA GLU A 260 -4.04 5.14 13.73
C GLU A 260 -3.83 6.30 12.74
N ILE A 261 -4.91 6.99 12.37
CA ILE A 261 -4.85 8.18 11.51
C ILE A 261 -3.97 9.25 12.16
N LEU A 262 -4.22 9.59 13.43
CA LEU A 262 -3.47 10.63 14.14
C LEU A 262 -1.98 10.27 14.27
N ARG A 263 -1.65 9.01 14.55
CA ARG A 263 -0.24 8.54 14.54
C ARG A 263 0.41 8.65 13.18
N ASN A 264 -0.32 8.35 12.10
CA ASN A 264 0.20 8.51 10.74
C ASN A 264 0.46 9.98 10.42
N VAL A 265 -0.46 10.88 10.78
CA VAL A 265 -0.27 12.34 10.62
C VAL A 265 0.98 12.82 11.36
N ALA A 266 1.15 12.42 12.63
CA ALA A 266 2.33 12.77 13.42
C ALA A 266 3.64 12.32 12.76
N LYS A 267 3.68 11.07 12.28
CA LYS A 267 4.84 10.53 11.54
C LYS A 267 5.13 11.31 10.26
N ILE A 268 4.11 11.74 9.52
CA ILE A 268 4.32 12.57 8.32
C ILE A 268 4.95 13.91 8.70
N ILE A 269 4.40 14.58 9.72
CA ILE A 269 4.91 15.88 10.19
C ILE A 269 6.37 15.74 10.65
N GLN A 270 6.69 14.69 11.40
CA GLN A 270 8.05 14.39 11.83
C GLN A 270 8.97 14.12 10.64
N HIS A 271 8.51 13.32 9.66
CA HIS A 271 9.27 13.03 8.45
C HIS A 271 9.58 14.28 7.63
N PHE A 272 8.59 15.18 7.48
CA PHE A 272 8.77 16.46 6.78
C PHE A 272 9.77 17.38 7.49
N ALA A 273 9.89 17.24 8.82
CA ALA A 273 10.88 17.98 9.60
C ALA A 273 12.31 17.44 9.48
N THR A 274 12.53 16.28 8.85
CA THR A 274 13.89 15.70 8.68
C THR A 274 14.75 16.47 7.66
N ASN A 275 14.12 17.19 6.73
CA ASN A 275 14.80 18.02 5.74
C ASN A 275 14.59 19.50 6.04
N VAL A 276 15.66 20.28 6.12
CA VAL A 276 15.63 21.69 6.54
C VAL A 276 14.73 22.55 5.64
N ALA A 277 14.80 22.39 4.32
CA ALA A 277 14.02 23.20 3.39
C ALA A 277 12.51 22.88 3.48
N VAL A 278 12.17 21.58 3.56
CA VAL A 278 10.80 21.12 3.75
C VAL A 278 10.26 21.55 5.11
N ALA A 279 11.07 21.47 6.17
CA ALA A 279 10.71 21.91 7.51
C ALA A 279 10.35 23.40 7.54
N GLN A 280 11.17 24.26 6.92
CA GLN A 280 10.91 25.70 6.81
C GLN A 280 9.63 26.01 6.03
N GLN A 281 9.40 25.31 4.90
CA GLN A 281 8.19 25.53 4.10
C GLN A 281 6.91 25.08 4.83
N THR A 282 6.98 24.01 5.60
CA THR A 282 5.82 23.43 6.30
C THR A 282 5.56 24.03 7.68
N GLU A 283 6.52 24.75 8.26
CA GLU A 283 6.44 25.32 9.61
C GLU A 283 5.18 26.16 9.86
N PRO A 284 4.78 27.11 8.99
CA PRO A 284 3.56 27.90 9.24
C PRO A 284 2.29 27.05 9.31
N ALA A 285 2.21 25.98 8.50
CA ALA A 285 1.08 25.07 8.51
C ALA A 285 1.09 24.17 9.75
N ARG A 286 2.27 23.70 10.18
CA ARG A 286 2.42 22.89 11.40
C ARG A 286 2.02 23.66 12.66
N LEU A 287 2.48 24.91 12.79
CA LEU A 287 2.12 25.76 13.93
C LEU A 287 0.61 26.02 13.97
N ARG A 288 0.01 26.36 12.82
CA ARG A 288 -1.43 26.58 12.71
C ARG A 288 -2.25 25.35 13.13
N LEU A 289 -1.83 24.16 12.69
CA LEU A 289 -2.50 22.91 13.03
C LEU A 289 -2.45 22.65 14.54
N VAL A 290 -1.30 22.86 15.17
CA VAL A 290 -1.14 22.74 16.63
C VAL A 290 -1.98 23.79 17.37
N ASP A 291 -1.94 25.04 16.95
CA ASP A 291 -2.71 26.13 17.56
C ASP A 291 -4.22 25.89 17.45
N GLY A 292 -4.68 25.36 16.31
CA GLY A 292 -6.07 25.00 16.07
C GLY A 292 -6.56 23.93 17.02
N VAL A 293 -5.81 22.83 17.16
CA VAL A 293 -6.13 21.75 18.11
C VAL A 293 -6.05 22.25 19.56
N ALA A 294 -5.08 23.12 19.89
CA ALA A 294 -4.95 23.71 21.22
C ALA A 294 -6.10 24.64 21.57
N LEU A 295 -6.64 25.38 20.59
CA LEU A 295 -7.82 26.20 20.78
C LEU A 295 -9.06 25.34 21.02
N GLN A 296 -9.27 24.29 20.21
CA GLN A 296 -10.39 23.35 20.39
C GLN A 296 -10.36 22.70 21.78
N LEU A 297 -9.19 22.23 22.23
CA LEU A 297 -9.03 21.64 23.55
C LEU A 297 -9.33 22.66 24.67
N ARG A 298 -8.81 23.88 24.57
CA ARG A 298 -9.07 24.93 25.57
C ARG A 298 -10.56 25.29 25.67
N GLN A 299 -11.23 25.41 24.52
CA GLN A 299 -12.67 25.70 24.48
C GLN A 299 -13.50 24.54 25.03
N GLY A 300 -13.13 23.29 24.72
CA GLY A 300 -13.76 22.11 25.31
C GLY A 300 -13.59 22.05 26.83
N MET A 301 -12.37 22.31 27.33
CA MET A 301 -12.10 22.35 28.77
C MET A 301 -12.85 23.47 29.49
N GLN A 302 -12.97 24.66 28.88
CA GLN A 302 -13.73 25.77 29.47
C GLN A 302 -15.20 25.41 29.64
N ARG A 303 -15.83 24.85 28.61
CA ARG A 303 -17.22 24.38 28.69
C ARG A 303 -17.40 23.30 29.76
N PHE A 304 -16.47 22.35 29.82
CA PHE A 304 -16.48 21.30 30.85
C PHE A 304 -16.37 21.84 32.28
N VAL A 305 -15.66 22.96 32.49
CA VAL A 305 -15.48 23.57 33.82
C VAL A 305 -16.62 24.51 34.19
N GLU A 306 -17.25 25.17 33.21
CA GLU A 306 -18.29 26.18 33.43
C GLU A 306 -19.71 25.59 33.54
N GLU A 307 -19.94 24.41 32.99
CA GLU A 307 -21.23 23.73 33.04
C GLU A 307 -21.35 22.81 34.26
N GLU A 308 -22.49 22.85 34.96
CA GLU A 308 -22.82 21.85 36.00
C GLU A 308 -22.92 20.46 35.34
N GLU A 309 -22.42 19.40 36.01
CA GLU A 309 -22.30 18.01 35.49
C GLU A 309 -23.54 17.47 34.76
N ASP A 310 -24.74 18.00 35.02
CA ASP A 310 -26.02 17.61 34.40
C ASP A 310 -26.31 18.26 33.02
N ARG A 311 -25.42 19.10 32.46
CA ARG A 311 -25.64 19.80 31.17
C ARG A 311 -24.74 19.37 30.02
N LEU A 312 -23.64 18.67 30.29
CA LEU A 312 -22.75 18.18 29.25
C LEU A 312 -23.41 16.98 28.58
N ASP A 313 -23.59 17.08 27.26
CA ASP A 313 -24.06 15.94 26.47
C ASP A 313 -22.89 15.02 26.07
N GLU A 314 -23.21 13.82 25.61
CA GLU A 314 -22.22 12.85 25.14
C GLU A 314 -21.39 13.38 23.96
N GLU A 315 -21.92 14.36 23.20
CA GLU A 315 -21.24 14.98 22.07
C GLU A 315 -20.11 15.91 22.53
N ASP A 316 -20.33 16.69 23.58
CA ASP A 316 -19.33 17.56 24.19
C ASP A 316 -18.20 16.76 24.83
N GLU A 317 -18.50 15.68 25.54
CA GLU A 317 -17.48 14.76 26.08
C GLU A 317 -16.66 14.11 24.95
N ALA A 318 -17.32 13.62 23.91
CA ALA A 318 -16.65 13.01 22.76
C ALA A 318 -15.76 14.03 22.01
N SER A 319 -16.22 15.27 21.87
CA SER A 319 -15.47 16.37 21.25
C SER A 319 -14.24 16.76 22.06
N LEU A 320 -14.37 16.85 23.39
CA LEU A 320 -13.26 17.09 24.30
C LEU A 320 -12.22 15.96 24.22
N LEU A 321 -12.66 14.70 24.29
CA LEU A 321 -11.79 13.54 24.16
C LEU A 321 -11.09 13.49 22.79
N ALA A 322 -11.79 13.83 21.72
CA ALA A 322 -11.22 13.92 20.38
C ALA A 322 -10.12 14.98 20.30
N SER A 323 -10.36 16.18 20.83
CA SER A 323 -9.36 17.26 20.87
C SER A 323 -8.13 16.88 21.70
N TYR A 324 -8.33 16.18 22.82
CA TYR A 324 -7.25 15.66 23.65
C TYR A 324 -6.40 14.63 22.90
N ARG A 325 -7.03 13.64 22.23
CA ARG A 325 -6.32 12.64 21.42
C ARG A 325 -5.48 13.28 20.30
N LYS A 326 -6.06 14.25 19.59
CA LYS A 326 -5.36 15.01 18.54
C LYS A 326 -4.12 15.71 19.12
N MET A 327 -4.27 16.36 20.28
CA MET A 327 -3.17 17.02 20.97
C MET A 327 -2.06 16.04 21.35
N THR A 328 -2.41 14.91 22.00
CA THR A 328 -1.43 13.90 22.40
C THR A 328 -0.66 13.34 21.21
N ALA A 329 -1.33 13.08 20.09
CA ALA A 329 -0.68 12.54 18.90
C ALA A 329 0.31 13.51 18.26
N LEU A 330 0.00 14.81 18.22
CA LEU A 330 0.86 15.82 17.59
C LEU A 330 2.12 16.15 18.41
N PHE A 331 2.12 15.83 19.70
CA PHE A 331 3.25 16.05 20.62
C PHE A 331 4.01 14.76 20.99
N ALA A 332 3.66 13.62 20.39
CA ALA A 332 4.32 12.33 20.59
C ALA A 332 5.60 12.18 19.75
#